data_AF-A0A349PXC7-F1
#
_entry.id   AF-A0A349PXC7-F1
#
_cell.length_a   1.000
_cell.length_b   1.000
_cell.length_c   1.000
_cell.angle_alpha   90.00
_cell.angle_beta   90.00
_cell.angle_gamma   90.00
#
_symmetry.space_group_name_H-M   'P 1'
#
loop_
_entity.id
_entity.type
_entity.pdbx_description
1 polymer ?
#
loop_
_entity_poly.entity_id
_entity_poly.type
_entity_poly.pdbx_seq_one_letter_code
_entity_poly.pdbx_strand_id
1 'polypeptide(L)' 'GASYQNIYFPSDSAAGDFAGDIMAFPTTYVIDRSGAIVGEAMLGGIDNEDNMAALQKLIDQALANDSAK' A
#
# COMPACT_ATOMS: atom_id res chain seq x y z
N GLY A 1 -4.43 23.65 -0.95
CA GLY A 1 -3.83 22.42 -0.41
C GLY A 1 -4.93 21.57 0.19
N ALA A 2 -4.84 20.25 0.04
CA ALA A 2 -5.75 19.33 0.73
C ALA A 2 -5.31 19.18 2.19
N SER A 3 -6.29 19.10 3.11
CA SER A 3 -6.04 18.76 4.51
C SER A 3 -6.32 17.26 4.66
N TYR A 4 -5.34 16.51 5.14
CA TYR A 4 -5.48 15.08 5.38
C TYR A 4 -5.56 14.83 6.88
N GLN A 5 -6.51 13.99 7.31
CA GLN A 5 -6.61 13.56 8.69
C GLN A 5 -5.50 12.55 8.98
N ASN A 6 -4.76 12.77 10.07
CA ASN A 6 -3.82 11.76 10.55
C ASN A 6 -4.61 10.50 10.98
N ILE A 7 -4.15 9.35 10.51
CA ILE A 7 -4.69 8.04 10.88
C ILE A 7 -3.85 7.51 12.04
N TYR A 8 -4.50 7.11 13.14
CA TYR A 8 -3.86 6.52 14.30
C TYR A 8 -4.50 5.18 14.63
N PHE A 9 -3.66 4.19 14.95
CA PHE A 9 -4.10 2.87 15.38
C PHE A 9 -3.68 2.65 16.84
N PRO A 10 -4.53 2.02 17.68
CA PRO A 10 -4.10 1.53 18.98
C PRO A 10 -2.90 0.59 18.83
N SER A 11 -1.90 0.74 19.69
CA SER A 11 -0.63 -0.03 19.58
C SER A 11 -0.81 -1.53 19.83
N ASP A 12 -1.90 -1.94 20.47
CA ASP A 12 -2.28 -3.33 20.76
C ASP A 12 -3.30 -3.89 19.74
N SER A 13 -3.57 -3.16 18.66
CA SER A 13 -4.45 -3.62 17.58
C SER A 13 -3.64 -4.25 16.44
N ALA A 14 -4.27 -5.13 15.65
CA ALA A 14 -3.63 -5.71 14.47
C ALA A 14 -3.13 -4.67 13.46
N ALA A 15 -3.81 -3.52 13.35
CA ALA A 15 -3.35 -2.40 12.53
C ALA A 15 -2.17 -1.64 13.14
N GLY A 16 -2.11 -1.58 14.48
CA GLY A 16 -0.96 -1.06 15.23
C GLY A 16 0.28 -1.93 15.04
N ASP A 17 0.14 -3.25 15.16
CA ASP A 17 1.21 -4.22 14.89
C ASP A 17 1.73 -4.07 13.45
N PHE A 18 0.83 -4.08 12.46
CA PHE A 18 1.19 -3.86 11.06
C PHE A 18 1.92 -2.53 10.83
N ALA A 19 1.43 -1.44 11.41
CA ALA A 19 2.08 -0.13 11.29
C ALA A 19 3.45 -0.09 11.98
N GLY A 20 3.60 -0.82 13.09
CA GLY A 20 4.87 -0.96 13.82
C GLY A 20 5.94 -1.73 13.04
N ASP A 21 5.53 -2.66 12.17
CA ASP A 21 6.42 -3.45 11.32
C ASP A 21 6.95 -2.66 10.09
N ILE A 22 6.43 -1.45 9.82
CA ILE A 22 6.92 -0.59 8.73
C ILE A 22 8.22 0.11 9.17
N MET A 23 9.35 -0.56 8.90
CA MET A 23 10.68 -0.12 9.34
C MET A 23 11.48 0.65 8.26
N ALA A 24 10.97 0.74 7.03
CA ALA A 24 11.64 1.40 5.90
C ALA A 24 10.78 2.55 5.34
N PHE A 25 11.43 3.62 4.88
CA PHE A 25 10.75 4.81 4.36
C PHE A 25 11.39 5.33 3.07
N PRO A 26 10.58 5.72 2.07
CA PRO A 26 9.13 5.50 1.99
C PRO A 26 8.78 4.02 1.71
N THR A 27 7.61 3.58 2.20
CA THR A 27 7.03 2.27 1.90
C THR A 27 5.64 2.46 1.30
N THR A 28 5.36 1.78 0.19
CA THR A 28 4.07 1.84 -0.51
C THR A 28 3.41 0.46 -0.58
N TYR A 29 2.14 0.39 -0.20
CA TYR A 29 1.29 -0.79 -0.33
C TYR A 29 0.14 -0.50 -1.30
N VAL A 30 -0.24 -1.48 -2.12
CA VAL A 30 -1.47 -1.46 -2.92
C VAL A 30 -2.50 -2.36 -2.24
N ILE A 31 -3.71 -1.84 -2.04
CA ILE A 31 -4.81 -2.56 -1.38
C ILE A 31 -5.96 -2.63 -2.38
N ASP A 32 -6.54 -3.81 -2.58
CA ASP A 32 -7.70 -4.00 -3.46
C ASP A 32 -9.03 -3.65 -2.76
N ARG A 33 -10.14 -3.69 -3.50
CA ARG A 33 -11.47 -3.33 -2.97
C ARG A 33 -11.92 -4.24 -1.81
N SER A 34 -11.37 -5.44 -1.67
CA SER A 34 -11.68 -6.34 -0.55
C SER A 34 -10.92 -6.01 0.73
N GLY A 35 -9.96 -5.09 0.66
CA GLY A 35 -9.05 -4.78 1.76
C GLY A 35 -7.82 -5.68 1.82
N ALA A 36 -7.57 -6.51 0.79
CA ALA A 36 -6.39 -7.36 0.73
C ALA A 36 -5.19 -6.57 0.15
N ILE A 37 -4.00 -6.80 0.72
CA ILE A 37 -2.74 -6.30 0.15
C ILE A 37 -2.47 -7.06 -1.15
N VAL A 38 -2.14 -6.32 -2.20
CA VAL A 38 -1.81 -6.87 -3.51
C VAL A 38 -0.30 -6.91 -3.66
N GLY A 39 0.25 -8.12 -3.78
CA GLY A 39 1.68 -8.33 -3.97
C GLY A 39 2.51 -7.93 -2.75
N GLU A 40 3.76 -7.54 -3.02
CA GLU A 40 4.73 -7.14 -2.00
C GLU A 40 4.78 -5.61 -1.86
N ALA A 41 5.18 -5.15 -0.67
CA ALA A 41 5.40 -3.74 -0.41
C ALA A 41 6.55 -3.19 -1.27
N MET A 42 6.38 -1.99 -1.80
CA MET A 42 7.45 -1.29 -2.50
C MET A 42 8.24 -0.41 -1.53
N LEU A 43 9.56 -0.63 -1.48
CA LEU A 43 10.48 0.13 -0.63
C LEU A 43 11.25 1.15 -1.47
N GLY A 44 11.36 2.38 -0.98
CA GLY A 44 12.02 3.47 -1.68
C GLY A 44 11.07 4.33 -2.51
N GLY A 45 11.58 5.47 -2.99
CA GLY A 45 10.78 6.47 -3.70
C GLY A 45 10.24 5.95 -5.03
N ILE A 46 9.03 6.38 -5.39
CA ILE A 46 8.48 6.16 -6.73
C ILE A 46 8.88 7.36 -7.59
N ASP A 47 10.14 7.37 -8.02
CA ASP A 47 10.79 8.49 -8.71
C ASP A 47 11.47 8.10 -10.04
N ASN A 48 11.34 6.84 -10.44
CA ASN A 48 11.91 6.29 -11.67
C ASN A 48 10.92 5.37 -12.40
N GLU A 49 11.24 5.05 -13.66
CA GLU A 49 10.37 4.28 -14.55
C GLU A 49 10.13 2.84 -14.05
N ASP A 50 11.15 2.19 -13.50
CA ASP A 50 11.05 0.81 -13.00
C ASP A 50 10.08 0.72 -11.81
N ASN A 51 10.20 1.65 -10.85
CA ASN A 51 9.29 1.74 -9.71
C ASN A 51 7.87 2.12 -10.16
N MET A 52 7.72 2.99 -11.15
CA MET A 52 6.41 3.31 -11.69
C MET A 52 5.75 2.09 -12.36
N ALA A 53 6.52 1.33 -13.14
CA ALA A 53 6.03 0.12 -13.80
C ALA A 53 5.65 -0.97 -12.79
N ALA A 54 6.44 -1.14 -11.73
CA ALA A 54 6.13 -2.07 -10.64
C ALA A 54 4.83 -1.68 -9.92
N LEU A 55 4.66 -0.39 -9.60
CA LEU A 55 3.42 0.11 -9.00
C LEU A 55 2.21 -0.13 -9.92
N GLN A 56 2.35 0.20 -11.21
CA GLN A 56 1.28 0.02 -12.18
C GLN A 56 0.86 -1.44 -12.29
N LYS A 57 1.82 -2.38 -12.27
CA LYS A 57 1.53 -3.81 -12.26
C LYS A 57 0.70 -4.25 -11.06
N LEU A 58 0.99 -3.74 -9.86
CA LEU A 58 0.22 -4.03 -8.66
C LEU A 58 -1.19 -3.43 -8.74
N ILE A 59 -1.33 -2.22 -9.30
CA ILE A 59 -2.63 -1.59 -9.55
C ILE A 59 -3.46 -2.41 -10.54
N ASP A 60 -2.87 -2.84 -11.65
CA ASP A 60 -3.55 -3.66 -12.66
C ASP A 60 -4.01 -5.00 -12.07
N GLN A 61 -3.21 -5.61 -11.19
CA GLN A 61 -3.60 -6.80 -10.42
C GLN A 61 -4.79 -6.52 -9.50
N ALA A 62 -4.78 -5.40 -8.77
CA ALA A 62 -5.88 -5.01 -7.90
C ALA A 62 -7.20 -4.84 -8.69
N LEU A 63 -7.13 -4.18 -9.86
CA LEU A 63 -8.28 -3.99 -10.76
C LEU A 63 -8.77 -5.30 -11.38
N ALA A 64 -7.86 -6.21 -11.73
CA ALA A 64 -8.20 -7.53 -12.23
C ALA A 64 -8.90 -8.38 -11.16
N ASN A 65 -8.42 -8.36 -9.91
CA ASN A 65 -9.07 -9.02 -8.78
C ASN A 65 -10.49 -8.50 -8.55
N ASP A 66 -10.71 -7.21 -8.81
CA ASP A 66 -12.02 -6.60 -8.63
C ASP A 66 -13.01 -6.97 -9.73
N SER A 67 -12.53 -7.04 -10.97
CA SER A 67 -13.31 -7.38 -12.15
C SER A 67 -13.69 -8.87 -12.22
N ALA A 68 -13.01 -9.72 -11.45
CA ALA A 68 -13.27 -11.15 -11.35
C ALA A 68 -14.41 -11.51 -10.36
N LYS A 69 -15.05 -10.52 -9.72
CA LYS A 69 -16.20 -10.68 -8.82
C LYS A 69 -17.49 -10.22 -9.48
#